data_AF-A0A7V9RNZ6-F1
#
_entry.id   AF-A0A7V9RNZ6-F1
#
_cell.length_a   1.000
_cell.length_b   1.000
_cell.length_c   1.000
_cell.angle_alpha   90.00
_cell.angle_beta   90.00
_cell.angle_gamma   90.00
#
_symmetry.space_group_name_H-M   'P 1'
#
loop_
_entity.id
_entity.type
_entity.pdbx_description
1 polymer ?
#
loop_
_entity_poly.entity_id
_entity_poly.type
_entity_poly.pdbx_seq_one_letter_code
_entity_poly.pdbx_strand_id
1 'polypeptide(L)'
;MTRPPSGVPGRSRALVAGVLALTVTFLVGACSEIPDSGPVVVVEQGPAEGSLQGRYVPAAPTDGDTAANVVDDFLEAMQPIPVGTDVARQYLTRDAADSWDPSRATVVYESAIALEQAPGLVETELVEVARLDDQGSYDPRADAEERQSVLWRLEQEGGQWRIADLPDALYIDSSYFRTNYSSYSLFFLDRSGETLVADPVHLPDGEQLGTRLVRSLLQGPTASTFQQLRTALPTGSSLEVAVPVAAEAVAEVRLTGVEAAIPATQAEMMSAQLVWTLRQVPDLRGVRILVDDEPLDVGGAGEVQLLGQWDAYGPSTTGRDSLYALRGSRLHAVLDGDLEPVPGNLGERDQDLRSVIVDDTVQQLWGVSGDGTRLLSAPTGIGEEGQLVERYRGSDLTQPVITRGGTVLSVDRHDGGSG
;
A
#
# COMPACT_ATOMS: atom_id res chain seq x y z
N MET A 1 56.63 97.78 7.92
CA MET A 1 56.07 97.41 9.23
C MET A 1 54.81 96.57 9.02
N THR A 2 54.40 95.84 10.06
CA THR A 2 53.47 94.70 10.14
C THR A 2 52.00 94.87 9.68
N ARG A 3 51.40 93.71 9.32
CA ARG A 3 49.98 93.26 9.51
C ARG A 3 48.92 93.53 8.38
N PRO A 4 47.73 92.84 8.38
CA PRO A 4 47.13 92.19 7.19
C PRO A 4 45.66 92.68 6.91
N PRO A 5 44.78 91.97 6.15
CA PRO A 5 44.00 90.82 6.68
C PRO A 5 43.45 89.77 5.65
N SER A 6 42.70 88.76 6.15
CA SER A 6 41.52 88.06 5.54
C SER A 6 41.61 87.29 4.19
N GLY A 7 40.81 86.26 3.90
CA GLY A 7 39.87 85.48 4.72
C GLY A 7 38.53 85.08 4.04
N VAL A 8 38.43 83.84 3.53
CA VAL A 8 37.19 82.99 3.31
C VAL A 8 36.16 83.58 2.29
N PRO A 9 35.11 82.87 1.75
CA PRO A 9 34.72 81.44 1.66
C PRO A 9 34.85 80.85 0.22
N GLY A 10 34.68 79.56 -0.09
CA GLY A 10 33.84 78.51 0.49
C GLY A 10 32.84 77.98 -0.56
N ARG A 11 33.33 77.26 -1.58
CA ARG A 11 32.56 76.74 -2.73
C ARG A 11 32.95 75.29 -3.10
N SER A 12 32.89 74.36 -2.14
CA SER A 12 33.30 72.95 -2.36
C SER A 12 32.46 71.89 -1.65
N ARG A 13 31.34 72.26 -1.01
CA ARG A 13 30.45 71.30 -0.32
C ARG A 13 29.19 70.88 -1.10
N ALA A 14 28.85 71.56 -2.19
CA ALA A 14 27.63 71.26 -2.95
C ALA A 14 27.74 70.07 -3.93
N LEU A 15 28.96 69.75 -4.40
CA LEU A 15 29.16 68.71 -5.43
C LEU A 15 29.31 67.29 -4.87
N VAL A 16 29.73 67.13 -3.61
CA VAL A 16 29.95 65.80 -3.00
C VAL A 16 28.61 65.15 -2.58
N ALA A 17 27.62 65.94 -2.19
CA ALA A 17 26.31 65.43 -1.76
C ALA A 17 25.48 64.81 -2.88
N GLY A 18 25.65 65.28 -4.13
CA GLY A 18 24.87 64.78 -5.28
C GLY A 18 25.28 63.38 -5.74
N VAL A 19 26.57 63.04 -5.64
CA VAL A 19 27.09 61.75 -6.12
C VAL A 19 26.72 60.62 -5.16
N LEU A 20 26.79 60.85 -3.84
CA LEU A 20 26.50 59.81 -2.84
C LEU A 20 25.02 59.41 -2.83
N ALA A 21 24.11 60.37 -3.04
CA ALA A 21 22.67 60.11 -3.08
C ALA A 21 22.27 59.21 -4.27
N LEU A 22 22.94 59.37 -5.42
CA LEU A 22 22.64 58.63 -6.65
C LEU A 22 23.12 57.17 -6.62
N THR A 23 24.08 56.84 -5.74
CA THR A 23 24.61 55.46 -5.62
C THR A 23 23.76 54.58 -4.69
N VAL A 24 23.10 55.15 -3.68
CA VAL A 24 22.30 54.38 -2.70
C VAL A 24 20.96 53.92 -3.27
N THR A 25 20.34 54.69 -4.17
CA THR A 25 19.03 54.33 -4.76
C THR A 25 19.10 53.12 -5.69
N PHE A 26 20.27 52.80 -6.27
CA PHE A 26 20.41 51.73 -7.27
C PHE A 26 20.55 50.31 -6.67
N LEU A 27 20.70 50.19 -5.35
CA LEU A 27 20.92 48.92 -4.64
C LEU A 27 19.63 48.23 -4.15
N VAL A 28 18.46 48.87 -4.30
CA VAL A 28 17.16 48.34 -3.82
C VAL A 28 16.30 47.75 -4.98
N GLY A 29 16.82 47.76 -6.21
CA GLY A 29 16.10 47.30 -7.40
C GLY A 29 16.24 45.80 -7.74
N ALA A 30 16.94 45.02 -6.90
CA ALA A 30 17.21 43.60 -7.17
C ALA A 30 16.17 42.66 -6.53
N CYS A 31 14.88 42.97 -6.68
CA CYS A 31 13.84 41.96 -6.51
C CYS A 31 13.81 41.11 -7.78
N SER A 32 14.14 39.83 -7.68
CA SER A 32 13.93 38.87 -8.77
C SER A 32 12.43 38.62 -8.91
N GLU A 33 11.79 39.36 -9.81
CA GLU A 33 10.39 39.18 -10.15
C GLU A 33 10.25 37.85 -10.92
N ILE A 34 9.71 36.83 -10.24
CA ILE A 34 9.36 35.56 -10.86
C ILE A 34 8.18 35.85 -11.80
N PRO A 35 8.25 35.53 -13.10
CA PRO A 35 7.15 35.82 -14.00
C PRO A 35 5.97 34.91 -13.71
N ASP A 36 4.92 35.46 -13.09
CA ASP A 36 3.61 34.83 -12.79
C ASP A 36 2.81 34.41 -14.06
N SER A 37 3.45 34.37 -15.22
CA SER A 37 2.81 34.10 -16.52
C SER A 37 3.81 33.51 -17.50
N GLY A 38 4.09 32.21 -17.39
CA GLY A 38 4.60 31.41 -18.50
C GLY A 38 3.44 30.93 -19.39
N PRO A 39 3.65 30.69 -20.69
CA PRO A 39 2.66 29.97 -21.48
C PRO A 39 2.47 28.58 -20.87
N VAL A 40 1.22 28.20 -20.57
CA VAL A 40 0.89 26.82 -20.22
C VAL A 40 1.09 25.97 -21.46
N VAL A 41 2.30 25.41 -21.59
CA VAL A 41 2.55 24.32 -22.52
C VAL A 41 1.82 23.12 -21.94
N VAL A 42 0.64 22.85 -22.48
CA VAL A 42 0.05 21.52 -22.35
C VAL A 42 1.03 20.59 -23.05
N VAL A 43 1.90 19.97 -22.26
CA VAL A 43 2.55 18.74 -22.67
C VAL A 43 1.39 17.77 -22.81
N GLU A 44 0.96 17.50 -24.04
CA GLU A 44 0.19 16.29 -24.30
C GLU A 44 1.03 15.16 -23.70
N GLN A 45 0.51 14.54 -22.64
CA GLN A 45 1.07 13.27 -22.23
C GLN A 45 0.93 12.39 -23.46
N GLY A 46 2.08 12.02 -24.05
CA GLY A 46 2.11 11.01 -25.09
C GLY A 46 1.33 9.79 -24.58
N PRO A 47 0.72 8.99 -25.49
CA PRO A 47 0.01 7.79 -25.07
C PRO A 47 0.93 7.04 -24.11
N ALA A 48 0.42 6.68 -22.92
CA ALA A 48 1.25 6.19 -21.83
C ALA A 48 2.06 4.97 -22.29
N GLU A 49 3.29 5.22 -22.73
CA GLU A 49 4.22 4.17 -23.13
C GLU A 49 4.47 3.34 -21.88
N GLY A 50 4.26 2.03 -22.01
CA GLY A 50 3.92 1.13 -20.91
C GLY A 50 4.84 1.29 -19.70
N SER A 51 4.25 1.13 -18.51
CA SER A 51 4.87 1.36 -17.21
C SER A 51 6.32 0.90 -17.15
N LEU A 52 7.25 1.85 -17.30
CA LEU A 52 8.62 1.67 -16.87
C LEU A 52 8.63 1.76 -15.33
N GLN A 53 8.11 0.72 -14.67
CA GLN A 53 8.48 0.47 -13.27
C GLN A 53 10.01 0.45 -13.24
N GLY A 54 10.60 1.41 -12.52
CA GLY A 54 12.04 1.61 -12.51
C GLY A 54 12.72 0.36 -11.97
N ARG A 55 13.43 -0.38 -12.82
CA ARG A 55 14.15 -1.59 -12.38
C ARG A 55 15.24 -1.18 -11.40
N TYR A 56 15.12 -1.61 -10.15
CA TYR A 56 16.11 -1.42 -9.11
C TYR A 56 16.75 -2.77 -8.77
N VAL A 57 18.07 -2.85 -8.90
CA VAL A 57 18.85 -4.02 -8.50
C VAL A 57 19.82 -3.52 -7.44
N PRO A 58 19.63 -3.89 -6.16
CA PRO A 58 20.54 -3.53 -5.08
C PRO A 58 21.97 -4.00 -5.31
N ALA A 59 22.91 -3.40 -4.60
CA ALA A 59 24.30 -3.84 -4.62
C ALA A 59 24.46 -5.26 -4.06
N ALA A 60 25.47 -5.98 -4.53
CA ALA A 60 25.98 -7.17 -3.86
C ALA A 60 26.93 -6.75 -2.72
N PRO A 61 27.15 -7.59 -1.69
CA PRO A 61 27.97 -7.22 -0.52
C PRO A 61 29.39 -6.80 -0.92
N THR A 62 29.93 -5.75 -0.30
CA THR A 62 31.28 -5.27 -0.61
C THR A 62 32.34 -6.01 0.22
N ASP A 63 33.47 -6.33 -0.40
CA ASP A 63 34.60 -6.94 0.29
C ASP A 63 35.19 -5.99 1.34
N GLY A 64 35.23 -6.43 2.60
CA GLY A 64 35.79 -5.69 3.73
C GLY A 64 34.82 -4.79 4.49
N ASP A 65 33.51 -4.89 4.23
CA ASP A 65 32.48 -4.17 4.99
C ASP A 65 32.50 -4.51 6.49
N THR A 66 32.00 -3.58 7.30
CA THR A 66 31.75 -3.82 8.73
C THR A 66 30.50 -4.69 8.92
N ALA A 67 30.33 -5.31 10.09
CA ALA A 67 29.14 -6.10 10.36
C ALA A 67 27.85 -5.25 10.28
N ALA A 68 27.90 -4.00 10.75
CA ALA A 68 26.79 -3.05 10.65
C ALA A 68 26.46 -2.68 9.18
N ASN A 69 27.46 -2.35 8.36
CA ASN A 69 27.24 -2.06 6.94
C ASN A 69 26.60 -3.25 6.20
N VAL A 70 27.04 -4.48 6.48
CA VAL A 70 26.46 -5.71 5.90
C VAL A 70 24.97 -5.86 6.25
N VAL A 71 24.53 -5.36 7.41
CA VAL A 71 23.10 -5.36 7.78
C VAL A 71 22.34 -4.22 7.12
N ASP A 72 22.88 -3.00 7.09
CA ASP A 72 22.23 -1.85 6.42
C ASP A 72 22.03 -2.12 4.92
N ASP A 73 23.07 -2.58 4.23
CA ASP A 73 23.02 -2.95 2.81
C ASP A 73 22.11 -4.18 2.57
N PHE A 74 21.97 -5.08 3.54
CA PHE A 74 21.04 -6.21 3.45
C PHE A 74 19.57 -5.76 3.52
N LEU A 75 19.25 -4.77 4.34
CA LEU A 75 17.91 -4.15 4.38
C LEU A 75 17.58 -3.47 3.05
N GLU A 76 18.55 -2.83 2.39
CA GLU A 76 18.38 -2.34 1.01
C GLU A 76 18.24 -3.49 0.00
N ALA A 77 19.00 -4.58 0.17
CA ALA A 77 18.94 -5.76 -0.69
C ALA A 77 17.61 -6.52 -0.66
N MET A 78 16.78 -6.31 0.38
CA MET A 78 15.39 -6.82 0.46
C MET A 78 14.39 -6.03 -0.40
N GLN A 79 14.78 -4.90 -0.99
CA GLN A 79 13.89 -3.96 -1.67
C GLN A 79 14.15 -3.81 -3.19
N PRO A 80 14.39 -4.88 -3.97
CA PRO A 80 14.60 -4.76 -5.42
C PRO A 80 13.29 -4.48 -6.17
N ILE A 81 13.41 -4.01 -7.41
CA ILE A 81 12.30 -3.89 -8.36
C ILE A 81 12.73 -4.58 -9.67
N PRO A 82 12.09 -5.69 -10.09
CA PRO A 82 10.95 -6.36 -9.44
C PRO A 82 11.33 -7.04 -8.11
N VAL A 83 10.32 -7.27 -7.27
CA VAL A 83 10.48 -7.92 -5.95
C VAL A 83 11.06 -9.33 -6.08
N GLY A 84 12.08 -9.61 -5.27
CA GLY A 84 12.84 -10.86 -5.23
C GLY A 84 13.86 -10.84 -4.09
N THR A 85 14.60 -11.92 -3.88
CA THR A 85 15.60 -12.02 -2.78
C THR A 85 16.97 -12.51 -3.21
N ASP A 86 17.23 -12.61 -4.51
CA ASP A 86 18.47 -13.16 -5.09
C ASP A 86 19.73 -12.36 -4.68
N VAL A 87 19.59 -11.06 -4.41
CA VAL A 87 20.67 -10.20 -3.91
C VAL A 87 20.76 -10.27 -2.40
N ALA A 88 19.62 -10.16 -1.68
CA ALA A 88 19.56 -10.32 -0.22
C ALA A 88 20.25 -11.62 0.26
N ARG A 89 20.01 -12.75 -0.42
CA ARG A 89 20.64 -14.05 -0.07
C ARG A 89 22.17 -14.06 -0.21
N GLN A 90 22.79 -13.09 -0.89
CA GLN A 90 24.26 -12.99 -0.99
C GLN A 90 24.91 -12.39 0.27
N TYR A 91 24.13 -11.69 1.11
CA TYR A 91 24.56 -11.18 2.42
C TYR A 91 24.54 -12.25 3.50
N LEU A 92 23.88 -13.39 3.26
CA LEU A 92 23.72 -14.49 4.21
C LEU A 92 24.90 -15.47 4.15
N THR A 93 25.13 -16.23 5.23
CA THR A 93 25.97 -17.43 5.17
C THR A 93 25.32 -18.46 4.27
N ARG A 94 26.06 -19.46 3.80
CA ARG A 94 25.47 -20.50 2.95
C ARG A 94 24.26 -21.19 3.60
N ASP A 95 24.42 -21.58 4.86
CA ASP A 95 23.37 -22.32 5.58
C ASP A 95 22.13 -21.45 5.82
N ALA A 96 22.30 -20.16 6.14
CA ALA A 96 21.20 -19.20 6.26
C ALA A 96 20.55 -18.88 4.91
N ALA A 97 21.33 -18.80 3.82
CA ALA A 97 20.81 -18.61 2.47
C ALA A 97 19.94 -19.77 1.99
N ASP A 98 20.23 -21.00 2.44
CA ASP A 98 19.46 -22.21 2.13
C ASP A 98 18.21 -22.37 3.03
N SER A 99 18.21 -21.87 4.27
CA SER A 99 17.10 -22.03 5.22
C SER A 99 16.12 -20.85 5.33
N TRP A 100 16.56 -19.62 5.05
CA TRP A 100 15.76 -18.41 5.28
C TRP A 100 14.51 -18.34 4.40
N ASP A 101 13.35 -18.19 5.04
CA ASP A 101 12.05 -18.02 4.40
C ASP A 101 11.51 -16.57 4.58
N PRO A 102 11.86 -15.64 3.67
CA PRO A 102 11.35 -14.28 3.69
C PRO A 102 9.83 -14.18 3.49
N SER A 103 9.13 -15.26 3.08
CA SER A 103 7.69 -15.22 2.84
C SER A 103 6.85 -15.31 4.12
N ARG A 104 7.45 -15.65 5.27
CA ARG A 104 6.74 -15.82 6.55
C ARG A 104 6.13 -14.53 7.12
N ALA A 105 6.68 -13.36 6.79
CA ALA A 105 6.16 -12.04 7.16
C ALA A 105 6.82 -10.92 6.33
N THR A 106 6.20 -9.74 6.28
CA THR A 106 6.87 -8.49 5.84
C THR A 106 6.73 -7.42 6.91
N VAL A 107 7.85 -6.82 7.33
CA VAL A 107 7.92 -5.71 8.28
C VAL A 107 8.05 -4.42 7.50
N VAL A 108 7.11 -3.49 7.70
CA VAL A 108 7.17 -2.15 7.12
C VAL A 108 7.70 -1.19 8.19
N TYR A 109 8.83 -0.54 7.91
CA TYR A 109 9.48 0.39 8.84
C TYR A 109 9.56 1.82 8.27
N GLU A 110 9.54 2.83 9.14
CA GLU A 110 9.71 4.25 8.76
C GLU A 110 11.16 4.72 8.94
N SER A 111 11.90 4.09 9.85
CA SER A 111 13.35 4.28 9.99
C SER A 111 13.99 3.04 10.62
N ALA A 112 15.26 2.81 10.31
CA ALA A 112 16.08 1.74 10.86
C ALA A 112 17.51 2.26 11.08
N ILE A 113 18.16 1.80 12.16
CA ILE A 113 19.55 2.13 12.49
C ILE A 113 20.25 0.85 12.96
N ALA A 114 21.18 0.31 12.18
CA ALA A 114 22.03 -0.80 12.60
C ALA A 114 23.19 -0.34 13.51
N LEU A 115 23.37 -1.01 14.64
CA LEU A 115 24.45 -0.75 15.60
C LEU A 115 25.17 -2.06 15.96
N GLU A 116 26.49 -2.09 15.76
CA GLU A 116 27.31 -3.24 16.17
C GLU A 116 27.50 -3.24 17.70
N GLN A 117 26.83 -4.18 18.38
CA GLN A 117 26.88 -4.35 19.84
C GLN A 117 28.14 -5.11 20.29
N ALA A 118 28.62 -6.03 19.45
CA ALA A 118 29.85 -6.79 19.61
C ALA A 118 30.31 -7.31 18.23
N PRO A 119 31.57 -7.76 18.07
CA PRO A 119 32.04 -8.34 16.81
C PRO A 119 31.13 -9.48 16.30
N GLY A 120 30.51 -9.27 15.14
CA GLY A 120 29.55 -10.22 14.56
C GLY A 120 28.15 -10.22 15.19
N LEU A 121 27.81 -9.19 15.97
CA LEU A 121 26.48 -9.03 16.58
C LEU A 121 25.97 -7.61 16.35
N VAL A 122 24.94 -7.49 15.52
CA VAL A 122 24.34 -6.20 15.14
C VAL A 122 22.90 -6.17 15.65
N GLU A 123 22.52 -5.06 16.24
CA GLU A 123 21.15 -4.76 16.62
C GLU A 123 20.64 -3.60 15.76
N THR A 124 19.54 -3.82 15.05
CA THR A 124 18.82 -2.76 14.33
C THR A 124 17.68 -2.27 15.20
N GLU A 125 17.75 -1.03 15.66
CA GLU A 125 16.57 -0.32 16.16
C GLU A 125 15.76 0.18 14.97
N LEU A 126 14.49 -0.22 14.86
CA LEU A 126 13.58 0.22 13.81
C LEU A 126 12.25 0.71 14.36
N VAL A 127 11.59 1.57 13.59
CA VAL A 127 10.23 2.05 13.86
C VAL A 127 9.27 1.26 12.97
N GLU A 128 8.66 0.20 13.49
CA GLU A 128 7.69 -0.63 12.77
C GLU A 128 6.35 0.09 12.68
N VAL A 129 5.88 0.39 11.47
CA VAL A 129 4.57 1.04 11.24
C VAL A 129 3.48 0.03 10.89
N ALA A 130 3.85 -1.09 10.27
CA ALA A 130 2.93 -2.18 9.96
C ALA A 130 3.67 -3.51 9.77
N ARG A 131 2.91 -4.60 9.82
CA ARG A 131 3.35 -5.94 9.48
C ARG A 131 2.36 -6.60 8.53
N LEU A 132 2.88 -7.35 7.57
CA LEU A 132 2.14 -8.34 6.80
C LEU A 132 2.47 -9.74 7.31
N ASP A 133 1.47 -10.63 7.34
CA ASP A 133 1.68 -12.08 7.46
C ASP A 133 2.10 -12.72 6.13
N ASP A 134 2.17 -14.06 6.10
CA ASP A 134 2.49 -14.88 4.93
C ASP A 134 1.39 -14.95 3.86
N GLN A 135 0.24 -14.34 4.13
CA GLN A 135 -0.86 -14.18 3.17
C GLN A 135 -0.91 -12.75 2.59
N GLY A 136 -0.40 -11.77 3.32
CA GLY A 136 -0.49 -10.33 3.01
C GLY A 136 -1.53 -9.59 3.86
N SER A 137 -2.11 -10.19 4.90
CA SER A 137 -3.01 -9.45 5.82
C SER A 137 -2.25 -8.35 6.55
N TYR A 138 -2.86 -7.17 6.68
CA TYR A 138 -2.20 -5.96 7.16
C TYR A 138 -2.53 -5.65 8.62
N ASP A 139 -1.50 -5.72 9.47
CA ASP A 139 -1.54 -5.42 10.90
C ASP A 139 -0.81 -4.10 11.19
N PRO A 140 -1.52 -2.96 11.33
CA PRO A 140 -0.92 -1.67 11.65
C PRO A 140 -0.46 -1.61 13.11
N ARG A 141 0.71 -1.02 13.36
CA ARG A 141 1.16 -0.75 14.73
C ARG A 141 0.41 0.45 15.30
N ALA A 142 -0.06 0.29 16.55
CA ALA A 142 -0.90 1.29 17.22
C ALA A 142 -0.10 2.52 17.70
N ASP A 143 1.18 2.35 17.96
CA ASP A 143 2.13 3.41 18.28
C ASP A 143 3.22 3.43 17.20
N ALA A 144 3.16 4.43 16.32
CA ALA A 144 4.13 4.61 15.24
C ALA A 144 5.46 5.25 15.70
N GLU A 145 5.66 5.45 17.02
CA GLU A 145 6.94 5.85 17.61
C GLU A 145 7.61 4.71 18.41
N GLU A 146 6.95 3.56 18.58
CA GLU A 146 7.51 2.41 19.30
C GLU A 146 8.69 1.79 18.52
N ARG A 147 9.88 1.84 19.12
CA ARG A 147 11.09 1.20 18.57
C ARG A 147 11.09 -0.29 18.87
N GLN A 148 11.27 -1.10 17.84
CA GLN A 148 11.53 -2.52 17.94
C GLN A 148 13.02 -2.79 17.68
N SER A 149 13.61 -3.72 18.45
CA SER A 149 14.97 -4.19 18.22
C SER A 149 14.97 -5.51 17.44
N VAL A 150 15.75 -5.58 16.36
CA VAL A 150 16.03 -6.81 15.63
C VAL A 150 17.50 -7.16 15.76
N LEU A 151 17.79 -8.41 16.14
CA LEU A 151 19.15 -8.88 16.38
C LEU A 151 19.61 -9.79 15.23
N TRP A 152 20.75 -9.45 14.64
CA TRP A 152 21.40 -10.20 13.56
C TRP A 152 22.72 -10.75 14.05
N ARG A 153 22.97 -12.05 13.83
CA ARG A 153 24.29 -12.65 14.08
C ARG A 153 25.01 -12.82 12.77
N LEU A 154 26.27 -12.43 12.73
CA LEU A 154 27.13 -12.51 11.56
C LEU A 154 28.35 -13.38 11.87
N GLU A 155 28.76 -14.17 10.89
CA GLU A 155 29.97 -14.99 10.92
C GLU A 155 30.89 -14.61 9.75
N GLN A 156 32.15 -15.07 9.78
CA GLN A 156 33.09 -14.83 8.69
C GLN A 156 33.18 -16.03 7.76
N GLU A 157 32.68 -15.88 6.53
CA GLU A 157 32.89 -16.83 5.43
C GLU A 157 33.91 -16.24 4.45
N GLY A 158 34.99 -16.99 4.16
CA GLY A 158 36.04 -16.52 3.25
C GLY A 158 36.80 -15.26 3.71
N GLY A 159 36.62 -14.82 4.95
CA GLY A 159 37.14 -13.57 5.49
C GLY A 159 36.19 -12.37 5.34
N GLN A 160 34.97 -12.57 4.84
CA GLN A 160 33.92 -11.56 4.74
C GLN A 160 32.80 -11.84 5.75
N TRP A 161 32.17 -10.78 6.29
CA TRP A 161 31.00 -10.92 7.14
C TRP A 161 29.77 -11.37 6.34
N ARG A 162 29.03 -12.31 6.91
CA ARG A 162 27.78 -12.87 6.37
C ARG A 162 26.79 -13.13 7.50
N ILE A 163 25.52 -12.83 7.28
CA ILE A 163 24.45 -12.99 8.29
C ILE A 163 24.10 -14.47 8.41
N ALA A 164 24.26 -15.02 9.62
CA ALA A 164 24.11 -16.44 9.94
C ALA A 164 22.81 -16.76 10.70
N ASP A 165 22.23 -15.77 11.39
CA ASP A 165 21.00 -15.90 12.16
C ASP A 165 20.17 -14.63 12.02
N LEU A 166 18.92 -14.79 11.58
CA LEU A 166 18.01 -13.72 11.21
C LEU A 166 16.55 -14.17 11.29
N PRO A 167 15.59 -13.25 11.49
CA PRO A 167 14.18 -13.57 11.35
C PRO A 167 13.78 -13.94 9.91
N ASP A 168 12.89 -14.92 9.80
CA ASP A 168 12.13 -15.22 8.58
C ASP A 168 11.11 -14.10 8.31
N ALA A 169 11.58 -13.01 7.71
CA ALA A 169 10.76 -11.89 7.25
C ALA A 169 11.50 -11.05 6.21
N LEU A 170 10.75 -10.39 5.34
CA LEU A 170 11.23 -9.19 4.65
C LEU A 170 11.14 -7.97 5.57
N TYR A 171 12.06 -7.04 5.40
CA TYR A 171 12.08 -5.73 6.04
C TYR A 171 12.15 -4.68 4.93
N ILE A 172 11.13 -3.84 4.84
CA ILE A 172 10.98 -2.85 3.78
C ILE A 172 10.62 -1.47 4.33
N ASP A 173 11.13 -0.44 3.67
CA ASP A 173 10.82 0.96 4.00
C ASP A 173 9.37 1.33 3.62
N SER A 174 8.75 2.24 4.37
CA SER A 174 7.36 2.65 4.17
C SER A 174 7.12 3.31 2.80
N SER A 175 8.12 3.98 2.22
CA SER A 175 8.04 4.57 0.88
C SER A 175 8.18 3.52 -0.21
N TYR A 176 9.01 2.49 -0.02
CA TYR A 176 9.07 1.34 -0.91
C TYR A 176 7.76 0.56 -0.90
N PHE A 177 7.21 0.26 0.28
CA PHE A 177 5.90 -0.38 0.45
C PHE A 177 4.80 0.40 -0.30
N ARG A 178 4.64 1.68 0.00
CA ARG A 178 3.65 2.59 -0.61
C ARG A 178 3.77 2.73 -2.14
N THR A 179 4.92 2.39 -2.73
CA THR A 179 5.19 2.55 -4.16
C THR A 179 5.10 1.22 -4.93
N ASN A 180 5.34 0.08 -4.27
CA ASN A 180 5.48 -1.23 -4.93
C ASN A 180 4.48 -2.28 -4.45
N TYR A 181 3.65 -1.96 -3.45
CA TYR A 181 2.57 -2.82 -2.95
C TYR A 181 1.23 -2.10 -3.11
N SER A 182 0.22 -2.86 -3.53
CA SER A 182 -1.16 -2.42 -3.59
C SER A 182 -2.05 -3.30 -2.72
N SER A 183 -3.19 -2.75 -2.29
CA SER A 183 -4.27 -3.54 -1.68
C SER A 183 -5.05 -4.27 -2.77
N TYR A 184 -5.26 -5.56 -2.55
CA TYR A 184 -6.00 -6.47 -3.42
C TYR A 184 -7.04 -7.24 -2.61
N SER A 185 -8.12 -7.65 -3.25
CA SER A 185 -9.15 -8.50 -2.63
C SER A 185 -8.95 -9.97 -3.00
N LEU A 186 -8.81 -10.84 -2.00
CA LEU A 186 -9.16 -12.25 -2.17
C LEU A 186 -10.68 -12.35 -2.12
N PHE A 187 -11.29 -13.12 -3.02
CA PHE A 187 -12.74 -13.34 -2.96
C PHE A 187 -13.01 -14.71 -2.34
N PHE A 188 -13.90 -14.74 -1.36
CA PHE A 188 -14.38 -15.98 -0.72
C PHE A 188 -15.90 -15.97 -0.69
N LEU A 189 -16.51 -17.15 -0.61
CA LEU A 189 -17.96 -17.26 -0.49
C LEU A 189 -18.44 -16.83 0.90
N ASP A 190 -19.65 -16.30 0.94
CA ASP A 190 -20.42 -16.15 2.15
C ASP A 190 -20.87 -17.53 2.72
N ARG A 191 -21.75 -17.52 3.73
CA ARG A 191 -22.27 -18.76 4.34
C ARG A 191 -23.29 -19.50 3.48
N SER A 192 -23.99 -18.82 2.58
CA SER A 192 -24.94 -19.44 1.66
C SER A 192 -24.24 -20.10 0.47
N GLY A 193 -23.10 -19.55 0.03
CA GLY A 193 -22.41 -19.96 -1.19
C GLY A 193 -22.93 -19.24 -2.44
N GLU A 194 -23.82 -18.25 -2.28
CA GLU A 194 -24.46 -17.52 -3.37
C GLU A 194 -23.76 -16.19 -3.70
N THR A 195 -22.88 -15.70 -2.83
CA THR A 195 -22.21 -14.39 -3.01
C THR A 195 -20.76 -14.44 -2.56
N LEU A 196 -19.88 -13.78 -3.32
CA LEU A 196 -18.48 -13.57 -2.97
C LEU A 196 -18.31 -12.28 -2.17
N VAL A 197 -17.52 -12.36 -1.11
CA VAL A 197 -17.09 -11.26 -0.25
C VAL A 197 -15.61 -10.99 -0.50
N ALA A 198 -15.23 -9.72 -0.52
CA ALA A 198 -13.84 -9.29 -0.62
C ALA A 198 -13.15 -9.37 0.75
N ASP A 199 -11.96 -9.95 0.77
CA ASP A 199 -11.09 -10.11 1.95
C ASP A 199 -9.71 -9.51 1.61
N PRO A 200 -9.35 -8.35 2.18
CA PRO A 200 -8.25 -7.53 1.68
C PRO A 200 -6.86 -8.03 2.12
N VAL A 201 -5.91 -8.03 1.19
CA VAL A 201 -4.49 -8.33 1.40
C VAL A 201 -3.61 -7.31 0.67
N HIS A 202 -2.43 -7.02 1.21
CA HIS A 202 -1.42 -6.19 0.54
C HIS A 202 -0.39 -7.10 -0.12
N LEU A 203 -0.25 -7.00 -1.43
CA LEU A 203 0.70 -7.79 -2.21
C LEU A 203 1.57 -6.87 -3.05
N PRO A 204 2.83 -7.25 -3.31
CA PRO A 204 3.64 -6.50 -4.26
C PRO A 204 3.05 -6.57 -5.67
N ASP A 205 3.29 -5.53 -6.44
CA ASP A 205 2.81 -5.36 -7.80
C ASP A 205 3.69 -6.12 -8.82
N GLY A 206 3.30 -6.10 -10.09
CA GLY A 206 4.07 -6.65 -11.22
C GLY A 206 3.75 -8.11 -11.57
N GLU A 207 4.62 -8.72 -12.39
CA GLU A 207 4.34 -9.95 -13.16
C GLU A 207 3.90 -11.16 -12.33
N GLN A 208 4.35 -11.27 -11.08
CA GLN A 208 4.02 -12.40 -10.18
C GLN A 208 2.69 -12.22 -9.43
N LEU A 209 1.95 -11.13 -9.63
CA LEU A 209 0.71 -10.82 -8.90
C LEU A 209 -0.31 -11.97 -8.95
N GLY A 210 -0.57 -12.55 -10.13
CA GLY A 210 -1.53 -13.67 -10.26
C GLY A 210 -1.12 -14.91 -9.47
N THR A 211 0.19 -15.18 -9.37
CA THR A 211 0.72 -16.27 -8.54
C THR A 211 0.56 -15.96 -7.06
N ARG A 212 0.83 -14.73 -6.63
CA ARG A 212 0.66 -14.30 -5.23
C ARG A 212 -0.80 -14.36 -4.81
N LEU A 213 -1.71 -13.82 -5.62
CA LEU A 213 -3.16 -13.87 -5.37
C LEU A 213 -3.68 -15.30 -5.17
N VAL A 214 -3.31 -16.25 -6.03
CA VAL A 214 -3.77 -17.64 -5.88
C VAL A 214 -3.12 -18.34 -4.68
N ARG A 215 -1.83 -18.07 -4.38
CA ARG A 215 -1.19 -18.59 -3.16
C ARG A 215 -1.88 -18.07 -1.90
N SER A 216 -2.18 -16.78 -1.83
CA SER A 216 -2.92 -16.20 -0.71
C SER A 216 -4.36 -16.72 -0.64
N LEU A 217 -5.04 -16.95 -1.77
CA LEU A 217 -6.39 -17.53 -1.82
C LEU A 217 -6.44 -18.98 -1.29
N LEU A 218 -5.38 -19.77 -1.56
CA LEU A 218 -5.25 -21.15 -1.11
C LEU A 218 -5.05 -21.29 0.42
N GLN A 219 -4.59 -20.22 1.09
CA GLN A 219 -4.47 -20.19 2.56
C GLN A 219 -5.85 -20.07 3.26
N GLY A 220 -6.90 -19.69 2.54
CA GLY A 220 -8.25 -19.44 3.08
C GLY A 220 -8.44 -17.99 3.53
N PRO A 221 -9.56 -17.64 4.17
CA PRO A 221 -9.83 -16.27 4.61
C PRO A 221 -8.83 -15.75 5.65
N THR A 222 -8.50 -14.46 5.60
CA THR A 222 -7.59 -13.80 6.55
C THR A 222 -8.20 -13.78 7.96
N ALA A 223 -7.35 -13.86 8.99
CA ALA A 223 -7.80 -13.85 10.38
C ALA A 223 -8.40 -12.50 10.84
N SER A 224 -8.14 -11.42 10.11
CA SER A 224 -8.72 -10.08 10.32
C SER A 224 -10.20 -9.99 9.96
N THR A 225 -10.70 -10.90 9.13
CA THR A 225 -12.08 -10.86 8.63
C THR A 225 -12.99 -11.68 9.53
N PHE A 226 -13.80 -10.99 10.34
CA PHE A 226 -14.71 -11.59 11.34
C PHE A 226 -15.88 -12.41 10.75
N GLN A 227 -15.97 -12.49 9.42
CA GLN A 227 -17.04 -13.19 8.73
C GLN A 227 -16.70 -14.68 8.57
N GLN A 228 -17.72 -15.53 8.65
CA GLN A 228 -17.60 -16.98 8.41
C GLN A 228 -17.53 -17.28 6.90
N LEU A 229 -16.48 -16.74 6.26
CA LEU A 229 -16.21 -16.93 4.83
C LEU A 229 -15.79 -18.37 4.53
N ARG A 230 -16.00 -18.79 3.29
CA ARG A 230 -15.76 -20.16 2.82
C ARG A 230 -14.96 -20.13 1.52
N THR A 231 -14.00 -21.02 1.41
CA THR A 231 -13.36 -21.32 0.13
C THR A 231 -14.09 -22.47 -0.55
N ALA A 232 -14.27 -22.38 -1.88
CA ALA A 232 -14.72 -23.47 -2.72
C ALA A 232 -13.58 -24.40 -3.14
N LEU A 233 -12.32 -23.94 -3.00
CA LEU A 233 -11.12 -24.71 -3.29
C LEU A 233 -11.06 -25.95 -2.36
N PRO A 234 -10.87 -27.17 -2.89
CA PRO A 234 -10.81 -28.39 -2.09
C PRO A 234 -9.70 -28.35 -1.03
N THR A 235 -9.95 -28.90 0.16
CA THR A 235 -8.92 -29.09 1.19
C THR A 235 -7.75 -29.90 0.64
N GLY A 236 -6.51 -29.45 0.86
CA GLY A 236 -5.31 -30.08 0.31
C GLY A 236 -4.90 -29.56 -1.08
N SER A 237 -5.72 -28.74 -1.73
CA SER A 237 -5.33 -28.04 -2.96
C SER A 237 -4.05 -27.25 -2.75
N SER A 238 -3.12 -27.39 -3.68
CA SER A 238 -1.89 -26.61 -3.75
C SER A 238 -1.64 -26.16 -5.18
N LEU A 239 -0.86 -25.10 -5.35
CA LEU A 239 -0.49 -24.58 -6.66
C LEU A 239 0.74 -25.35 -7.16
N GLU A 240 0.61 -26.07 -8.29
CA GLU A 240 1.68 -26.92 -8.83
C GLU A 240 2.87 -26.09 -9.37
N VAL A 241 2.57 -25.01 -10.10
CA VAL A 241 3.53 -24.10 -10.73
C VAL A 241 3.03 -22.66 -10.63
N ALA A 242 3.92 -21.69 -10.83
CA ALA A 242 3.49 -20.28 -10.96
C ALA A 242 2.35 -20.14 -11.97
N VAL A 243 1.48 -19.14 -11.80
CA VAL A 243 0.35 -18.82 -12.68
C VAL A 243 0.85 -17.89 -13.80
N PRO A 244 1.19 -18.38 -15.01
CA PRO A 244 1.53 -17.51 -16.12
C PRO A 244 0.27 -16.84 -16.68
N VAL A 245 0.46 -15.65 -17.26
CA VAL A 245 -0.51 -15.07 -18.19
C VAL A 245 -0.07 -15.44 -19.61
N ALA A 246 -0.86 -16.25 -20.29
CA ALA A 246 -0.63 -16.67 -21.67
C ALA A 246 -0.78 -15.50 -22.66
N ALA A 247 -0.30 -15.69 -23.89
CA ALA A 247 -0.28 -14.65 -24.93
C ALA A 247 -1.68 -14.08 -25.28
N GLU A 248 -2.74 -14.86 -25.07
CA GLU A 248 -4.14 -14.49 -25.24
C GLU A 248 -4.70 -13.62 -24.08
N ALA A 249 -3.87 -13.31 -23.09
CA ALA A 249 -4.21 -12.75 -21.79
C ALA A 249 -5.12 -13.66 -20.94
N VAL A 250 -4.77 -14.95 -20.89
CA VAL A 250 -5.45 -15.95 -20.05
C VAL A 250 -4.50 -16.43 -18.95
N ALA A 251 -4.91 -16.32 -17.70
CA ALA A 251 -4.15 -16.84 -16.57
C ALA A 251 -4.36 -18.35 -16.46
N GLU A 252 -3.29 -19.12 -16.33
CA GLU A 252 -3.37 -20.58 -16.23
C GLU A 252 -3.08 -21.05 -14.79
N VAL A 253 -4.13 -21.50 -14.10
CA VAL A 253 -4.07 -21.98 -12.72
C VAL A 253 -4.01 -23.50 -12.72
N ARG A 254 -2.85 -24.08 -12.39
CA ARG A 254 -2.69 -25.53 -12.16
C ARG A 254 -2.75 -25.83 -10.67
N LEU A 255 -3.82 -26.51 -10.25
CA LEU A 255 -3.98 -27.02 -8.89
C LEU A 255 -3.66 -28.52 -8.85
N THR A 256 -3.09 -28.98 -7.74
CA THR A 256 -2.85 -30.40 -7.46
C THR A 256 -3.18 -30.73 -6.00
N GLY A 257 -3.32 -32.01 -5.68
CA GLY A 257 -3.68 -32.50 -4.35
C GLY A 257 -5.19 -32.63 -4.13
N VAL A 258 -5.99 -32.73 -5.20
CA VAL A 258 -7.44 -32.86 -5.12
C VAL A 258 -7.85 -34.34 -5.21
N GLU A 259 -7.91 -35.00 -4.06
CA GLU A 259 -8.15 -36.46 -3.99
C GLU A 259 -9.58 -36.91 -4.40
N ALA A 260 -10.54 -35.98 -4.50
CA ALA A 260 -11.95 -36.27 -4.72
C ALA A 260 -12.49 -35.56 -5.96
N ALA A 261 -13.36 -36.25 -6.71
CA ALA A 261 -14.04 -35.67 -7.87
C ALA A 261 -14.86 -34.43 -7.47
N ILE A 262 -14.63 -33.32 -8.16
CA ILE A 262 -15.27 -32.02 -7.89
C ILE A 262 -16.70 -32.05 -8.46
N PRO A 263 -17.75 -31.86 -7.63
CA PRO A 263 -19.12 -31.72 -8.14
C PRO A 263 -19.29 -30.45 -8.97
N ALA A 264 -20.15 -30.47 -10.00
CA ALA A 264 -20.35 -29.34 -10.91
C ALA A 264 -20.66 -28.00 -10.19
N THR A 265 -21.45 -28.02 -9.11
CA THR A 265 -21.73 -26.83 -8.30
C THR A 265 -20.49 -26.30 -7.56
N GLN A 266 -19.59 -27.18 -7.12
CA GLN A 266 -18.32 -26.77 -6.52
C GLN A 266 -17.36 -26.25 -7.58
N ALA A 267 -17.31 -26.87 -8.77
CA ALA A 267 -16.52 -26.38 -9.90
C ALA A 267 -16.95 -24.96 -10.32
N GLU A 268 -18.26 -24.69 -10.32
CA GLU A 268 -18.85 -23.37 -10.57
C GLU A 268 -18.37 -22.35 -9.53
N MET A 269 -18.51 -22.67 -8.26
CA MET A 269 -18.06 -21.83 -7.15
C MET A 269 -16.54 -21.59 -7.15
N MET A 270 -15.71 -22.62 -7.42
CA MET A 270 -14.25 -22.50 -7.55
C MET A 270 -13.87 -21.56 -8.69
N SER A 271 -14.54 -21.72 -9.84
CA SER A 271 -14.34 -20.91 -11.02
C SER A 271 -14.70 -19.44 -10.77
N ALA A 272 -15.84 -19.18 -10.14
CA ALA A 272 -16.24 -17.84 -9.70
C ALA A 272 -15.20 -17.22 -8.76
N GLN A 273 -14.79 -17.94 -7.71
CA GLN A 273 -13.83 -17.48 -6.70
C GLN A 273 -12.46 -17.11 -7.30
N LEU A 274 -11.93 -17.97 -8.18
CA LEU A 274 -10.64 -17.75 -8.85
C LEU A 274 -10.70 -16.60 -9.85
N VAL A 275 -11.76 -16.51 -10.68
CA VAL A 275 -11.94 -15.43 -11.66
C VAL A 275 -12.11 -14.07 -10.96
N TRP A 276 -12.92 -13.99 -9.90
CA TRP A 276 -13.12 -12.75 -9.15
C TRP A 276 -11.86 -12.26 -8.45
N THR A 277 -11.01 -13.17 -8.00
CA THR A 277 -9.69 -12.84 -7.44
C THR A 277 -8.71 -12.40 -8.55
N LEU A 278 -8.57 -13.18 -9.62
CA LEU A 278 -7.55 -12.97 -10.65
C LEU A 278 -7.84 -11.81 -11.61
N ARG A 279 -9.08 -11.36 -11.80
CA ARG A 279 -9.43 -10.20 -12.66
C ARG A 279 -8.74 -8.87 -12.27
N GLN A 280 -8.11 -8.81 -11.10
CA GLN A 280 -7.30 -7.67 -10.64
C GLN A 280 -5.90 -7.65 -11.29
N VAL A 281 -5.48 -8.76 -11.91
CA VAL A 281 -4.24 -8.82 -12.69
C VAL A 281 -4.40 -7.97 -13.96
N PRO A 282 -3.47 -7.04 -14.26
CA PRO A 282 -3.53 -6.19 -15.45
C PRO A 282 -3.68 -6.98 -16.76
N ASP A 283 -4.39 -6.39 -17.71
CA ASP A 283 -4.64 -6.87 -19.08
C ASP A 283 -5.34 -8.24 -19.22
N LEU A 284 -5.68 -8.91 -18.12
CA LEU A 284 -6.32 -10.22 -18.11
C LEU A 284 -7.68 -10.24 -18.81
N ARG A 285 -8.01 -11.35 -19.48
CA ARG A 285 -9.29 -11.59 -20.19
C ARG A 285 -10.04 -12.84 -19.74
N GLY A 286 -9.35 -13.78 -19.10
CA GLY A 286 -9.96 -14.98 -18.57
C GLY A 286 -8.98 -15.83 -17.78
N VAL A 287 -9.48 -16.93 -17.23
CA VAL A 287 -8.72 -17.91 -16.44
C VAL A 287 -8.97 -19.30 -17.01
N ARG A 288 -7.91 -20.06 -17.25
CA ARG A 288 -7.98 -21.52 -17.45
C ARG A 288 -7.63 -22.17 -16.12
N ILE A 289 -8.46 -23.11 -15.66
CA ILE A 289 -8.26 -23.83 -14.40
C ILE A 289 -8.04 -25.30 -14.74
N LEU A 290 -6.92 -25.86 -14.27
CA LEU A 290 -6.59 -27.27 -14.37
C LEU A 290 -6.46 -27.83 -12.96
N VAL A 291 -6.90 -29.08 -12.79
CA VAL A 291 -6.75 -29.86 -11.55
C VAL A 291 -6.08 -31.17 -11.94
N ASP A 292 -4.88 -31.41 -11.42
CA ASP A 292 -4.04 -32.56 -11.75
C ASP A 292 -3.89 -32.77 -13.28
N ASP A 293 -3.52 -31.68 -13.97
CA ASP A 293 -3.41 -31.51 -15.45
C ASP A 293 -4.72 -31.68 -16.27
N GLU A 294 -5.86 -32.01 -15.67
CA GLU A 294 -7.16 -32.04 -16.37
C GLU A 294 -7.90 -30.69 -16.28
N PRO A 295 -8.45 -30.13 -17.38
CA PRO A 295 -9.28 -28.92 -17.32
C PRO A 295 -10.51 -29.11 -16.44
N LEU A 296 -10.79 -28.13 -15.58
CA LEU A 296 -11.96 -28.16 -14.69
C LEU A 296 -13.27 -28.14 -15.51
N ASP A 297 -14.09 -29.19 -15.39
CA ASP A 297 -15.43 -29.23 -15.98
C ASP A 297 -16.39 -28.35 -15.15
N VAL A 298 -16.65 -27.15 -15.67
CA VAL A 298 -17.61 -26.19 -15.10
C VAL A 298 -18.93 -26.21 -15.89
N GLY A 299 -19.45 -27.40 -16.19
CA GLY A 299 -20.88 -27.62 -16.45
C GLY A 299 -21.45 -26.88 -17.67
N GLY A 300 -20.72 -26.87 -18.79
CA GLY A 300 -21.14 -26.18 -20.01
C GLY A 300 -20.57 -24.76 -20.16
N ALA A 301 -19.83 -24.25 -19.18
CA ALA A 301 -18.80 -23.25 -19.44
C ALA A 301 -17.74 -23.79 -20.41
N GLY A 302 -17.08 -22.89 -21.15
CA GLY A 302 -15.90 -23.26 -21.93
C GLY A 302 -14.69 -23.55 -21.04
N GLU A 303 -13.61 -24.07 -21.62
CA GLU A 303 -12.34 -24.34 -20.93
C GLU A 303 -11.70 -23.08 -20.31
N VAL A 304 -11.90 -21.93 -20.96
CA VAL A 304 -11.48 -20.60 -20.47
C VAL A 304 -12.67 -19.87 -19.88
N GLN A 305 -12.55 -19.51 -18.61
CA GLN A 305 -13.54 -18.77 -17.83
C GLN A 305 -13.36 -17.27 -18.09
N LEU A 306 -14.36 -16.60 -18.67
CA LEU A 306 -14.26 -15.16 -18.99
C LEU A 306 -14.50 -14.30 -17.74
N LEU A 307 -13.87 -13.12 -17.64
CA LEU A 307 -13.90 -12.32 -16.40
C LEU A 307 -15.30 -11.91 -15.91
N GLY A 308 -16.25 -11.66 -16.82
CA GLY A 308 -17.65 -11.33 -16.48
C GLY A 308 -18.60 -12.54 -16.45
N GLN A 309 -18.09 -13.76 -16.65
CA GLN A 309 -18.92 -14.97 -16.71
C GLN A 309 -19.60 -15.28 -15.37
N TRP A 310 -18.96 -14.89 -14.28
CA TRP A 310 -19.38 -15.16 -12.91
C TRP A 310 -19.89 -13.91 -12.18
N ASP A 311 -20.36 -12.91 -12.92
CA ASP A 311 -20.83 -11.64 -12.34
C ASP A 311 -21.99 -11.83 -11.34
N ALA A 312 -22.78 -12.90 -11.49
CA ALA A 312 -23.86 -13.26 -10.56
C ALA A 312 -23.37 -13.65 -9.15
N TYR A 313 -22.13 -14.13 -9.01
CA TYR A 313 -21.50 -14.41 -7.71
C TYR A 313 -20.82 -13.17 -7.11
N GLY A 314 -20.75 -12.05 -7.81
CA GLY A 314 -20.08 -10.86 -7.31
C GLY A 314 -20.69 -10.34 -6.00
N PRO A 315 -19.92 -9.57 -5.19
CA PRO A 315 -20.50 -8.74 -4.14
C PRO A 315 -21.63 -7.93 -4.78
N SER A 316 -22.82 -8.03 -4.20
CA SER A 316 -24.06 -7.55 -4.80
C SER A 316 -23.92 -6.10 -5.27
N THR A 317 -24.10 -5.86 -6.57
CA THR A 317 -23.94 -4.52 -7.17
C THR A 317 -25.06 -3.54 -6.81
N THR A 318 -25.86 -3.80 -5.77
CA THR A 318 -26.38 -2.72 -4.92
C THR A 318 -25.25 -1.79 -4.42
N GLY A 319 -23.99 -2.25 -4.42
CA GLY A 319 -22.76 -1.48 -4.21
C GLY A 319 -22.29 -0.57 -5.37
N ARG A 320 -22.53 -0.94 -6.64
CA ARG A 320 -22.10 -0.12 -7.79
C ARG A 320 -23.17 0.94 -8.08
N ASP A 321 -22.83 2.19 -7.76
CA ASP A 321 -23.72 3.36 -7.68
C ASP A 321 -24.60 3.46 -6.42
N SER A 322 -24.28 2.78 -5.30
CA SER A 322 -24.86 3.21 -4.01
C SER A 322 -24.31 4.57 -3.60
N LEU A 323 -25.13 5.59 -3.73
CA LEU A 323 -24.89 6.87 -3.09
C LEU A 323 -25.17 6.69 -1.60
N TYR A 324 -24.13 6.78 -0.77
CA TYR A 324 -24.32 6.78 0.69
C TYR A 324 -24.64 8.20 1.19
N ALA A 325 -25.53 8.29 2.17
CA ALA A 325 -25.94 9.55 2.77
C ALA A 325 -25.96 9.45 4.30
N LEU A 326 -25.53 10.51 4.98
CA LEU A 326 -25.83 10.70 6.40
C LEU A 326 -27.19 11.36 6.56
N ARG A 327 -28.09 10.75 7.33
CA ARG A 327 -29.39 11.33 7.69
C ARG A 327 -29.62 11.19 9.19
N GLY A 328 -29.53 12.29 9.93
CA GLY A 328 -29.62 12.26 11.40
C GLY A 328 -28.53 11.40 12.02
N SER A 329 -27.27 11.60 11.58
CA SER A 329 -26.08 10.88 12.03
C SER A 329 -26.12 9.35 11.84
N ARG A 330 -26.95 8.86 10.92
CA ARG A 330 -27.05 7.45 10.52
C ARG A 330 -26.66 7.30 9.06
N LEU A 331 -26.00 6.19 8.74
CA LEU A 331 -25.65 5.82 7.37
C LEU A 331 -26.86 5.21 6.65
N HIS A 332 -27.19 5.77 5.50
CA HIS A 332 -28.15 5.23 4.55
C HIS A 332 -27.46 4.94 3.22
N ALA A 333 -27.89 3.89 2.53
CA ALA A 333 -27.59 3.66 1.13
C ALA A 333 -28.77 4.13 0.26
N VAL A 334 -28.49 4.68 -0.92
CA VAL A 334 -29.50 4.88 -1.96
C VAL A 334 -29.57 3.61 -2.81
N LEU A 335 -30.68 2.88 -2.71
CA LEU A 335 -30.95 1.66 -3.46
C LEU A 335 -32.19 1.91 -4.32
N ASP A 336 -32.09 1.72 -5.65
CA ASP A 336 -33.15 2.00 -6.64
C ASP A 336 -33.79 3.42 -6.55
N GLY A 337 -33.10 4.37 -5.92
CA GLY A 337 -33.54 5.75 -5.69
C GLY A 337 -34.14 6.02 -4.30
N ASP A 338 -34.37 5.00 -3.49
CA ASP A 338 -34.86 5.11 -2.12
C ASP A 338 -33.71 5.07 -1.09
N LEU A 339 -33.88 5.82 0.02
CA LEU A 339 -32.88 5.91 1.10
C LEU A 339 -33.15 4.86 2.19
N GLU A 340 -32.47 3.72 2.12
CA GLU A 340 -32.57 2.64 3.11
C GLU A 340 -31.46 2.75 4.17
N PRO A 341 -31.73 2.51 5.46
CA PRO A 341 -30.69 2.49 6.49
C PRO A 341 -29.75 1.30 6.24
N VAL A 342 -28.44 1.52 6.35
CA VAL A 342 -27.47 0.40 6.26
C VAL A 342 -27.69 -0.54 7.47
N PRO A 343 -27.79 -1.87 7.26
CA PRO A 343 -28.04 -2.82 8.35
C PRO A 343 -27.02 -2.71 9.49
N GLY A 344 -27.47 -2.93 10.73
CA GLY A 344 -26.62 -2.86 11.92
C GLY A 344 -26.44 -1.44 12.46
N ASN A 345 -25.45 -1.26 13.36
CA ASN A 345 -25.36 -0.02 14.15
C ASN A 345 -25.24 1.24 13.28
N LEU A 346 -24.51 1.19 12.16
CA LEU A 346 -24.25 2.36 11.31
C LEU A 346 -25.53 3.04 10.78
N GLY A 347 -26.57 2.29 10.40
CA GLY A 347 -27.86 2.84 9.97
C GLY A 347 -28.94 2.88 11.07
N GLU A 348 -28.84 2.02 12.09
CA GLU A 348 -29.87 1.93 13.14
C GLU A 348 -29.64 2.90 14.31
N ARG A 349 -28.40 3.27 14.61
CA ARG A 349 -28.00 4.11 15.75
C ARG A 349 -27.35 5.41 15.29
N ASP A 350 -27.55 6.47 16.08
CA ASP A 350 -26.80 7.72 15.93
C ASP A 350 -25.31 7.45 16.15
N GLN A 351 -24.50 7.74 15.13
CA GLN A 351 -23.06 7.51 15.10
C GLN A 351 -22.23 8.73 15.51
N ASP A 352 -22.85 9.89 15.78
CA ASP A 352 -22.14 11.17 15.96
C ASP A 352 -21.13 11.44 14.83
N LEU A 353 -21.57 11.34 13.57
CA LEU A 353 -20.75 11.60 12.37
C LEU A 353 -21.25 12.84 11.61
N ARG A 354 -20.34 13.77 11.28
CA ARG A 354 -20.64 14.96 10.45
C ARG A 354 -20.39 14.77 8.96
N SER A 355 -19.54 13.81 8.59
CA SER A 355 -19.23 13.49 7.19
C SER A 355 -18.71 12.06 7.07
N VAL A 356 -18.95 11.43 5.93
CA VAL A 356 -18.48 10.08 5.59
C VAL A 356 -18.00 9.99 4.15
N ILE A 357 -17.23 8.95 3.87
CA ILE A 357 -17.04 8.34 2.57
C ILE A 357 -17.07 6.81 2.77
N VAL A 358 -17.58 6.08 1.78
CA VAL A 358 -17.61 4.61 1.81
C VAL A 358 -16.79 4.12 0.62
N ASP A 359 -15.85 3.23 0.89
CA ASP A 359 -15.20 2.41 -0.13
C ASP A 359 -15.96 1.08 -0.23
N ASP A 360 -16.83 0.99 -1.23
CA ASP A 360 -17.60 -0.23 -1.50
C ASP A 360 -16.72 -1.38 -2.03
N THR A 361 -15.52 -1.09 -2.56
CA THR A 361 -14.63 -2.14 -3.07
C THR A 361 -14.00 -2.98 -1.96
N VAL A 362 -13.72 -2.35 -0.80
CA VAL A 362 -13.21 -3.02 0.41
C VAL A 362 -14.24 -3.02 1.56
N GLN A 363 -15.50 -2.69 1.27
CA GLN A 363 -16.61 -2.66 2.23
C GLN A 363 -16.30 -1.88 3.53
N GLN A 364 -15.74 -0.66 3.40
CA GLN A 364 -15.32 0.14 4.55
C GLN A 364 -15.76 1.60 4.49
N LEU A 365 -16.39 2.06 5.57
CA LEU A 365 -16.70 3.45 5.84
C LEU A 365 -15.52 4.13 6.54
N TRP A 366 -15.31 5.39 6.16
CA TRP A 366 -14.50 6.36 6.89
C TRP A 366 -15.34 7.60 7.16
N GLY A 367 -15.29 8.12 8.38
CA GLY A 367 -16.09 9.27 8.78
C GLY A 367 -15.40 10.16 9.80
N VAL A 368 -15.84 11.41 9.87
CA VAL A 368 -15.40 12.36 10.90
C VAL A 368 -16.51 12.59 11.90
N SER A 369 -16.16 12.58 13.18
CA SER A 369 -17.07 12.78 14.31
C SER A 369 -17.80 14.12 14.28
N GLY A 370 -18.93 14.23 14.99
CA GLY A 370 -19.78 15.44 15.03
C GLY A 370 -19.03 16.68 15.49
N ASP A 371 -18.13 16.51 16.47
CA ASP A 371 -17.22 17.54 16.99
C ASP A 371 -16.04 17.87 16.05
N GLY A 372 -15.80 17.08 15.00
CA GLY A 372 -14.70 17.26 14.05
C GLY A 372 -13.33 16.76 14.49
N THR A 373 -13.20 16.22 15.71
CA THR A 373 -11.89 15.92 16.31
C THR A 373 -11.36 14.51 16.00
N ARG A 374 -12.17 13.60 15.47
CA ARG A 374 -11.79 12.19 15.25
C ARG A 374 -12.07 11.72 13.82
N LEU A 375 -11.10 11.05 13.22
CA LEU A 375 -11.30 10.19 12.05
C LEU A 375 -11.63 8.79 12.56
N LEU A 376 -12.74 8.24 12.08
CA LEU A 376 -13.31 6.98 12.49
C LEU A 376 -13.45 6.07 11.26
N SER A 377 -13.30 4.76 11.43
CA SER A 377 -13.61 3.77 10.39
C SER A 377 -14.53 2.68 10.92
N ALA A 378 -15.40 2.13 10.06
CA ALA A 378 -16.14 0.91 10.34
C ALA A 378 -16.36 0.10 9.06
N PRO A 379 -16.42 -1.24 9.12
CA PRO A 379 -16.87 -2.06 8.01
C PRO A 379 -18.35 -1.79 7.68
N THR A 380 -18.72 -1.85 6.41
CA THR A 380 -20.11 -1.63 5.91
C THR A 380 -20.83 -2.91 5.51
N GLY A 381 -20.18 -4.07 5.66
CA GLY A 381 -20.72 -5.38 5.26
C GLY A 381 -21.99 -5.78 6.01
N ILE A 382 -22.88 -6.51 5.32
CA ILE A 382 -24.17 -6.95 5.87
C ILE A 382 -23.94 -7.99 6.99
N GLY A 383 -24.34 -7.62 8.21
CA GLY A 383 -24.37 -8.53 9.37
C GLY A 383 -23.30 -8.28 10.44
N GLU A 384 -22.43 -7.28 10.24
CA GLU A 384 -21.51 -6.84 11.28
C GLU A 384 -22.12 -5.75 12.17
N GLU A 385 -21.71 -5.68 13.44
CA GLU A 385 -22.16 -4.61 14.34
C GLU A 385 -21.56 -3.22 14.00
N GLY A 386 -20.81 -3.06 12.90
CA GLY A 386 -20.44 -1.76 12.33
C GLY A 386 -19.91 -0.75 13.34
N GLN A 387 -19.04 -1.19 14.25
CA GLN A 387 -18.55 -0.33 15.33
C GLN A 387 -17.46 0.61 14.80
N LEU A 388 -17.62 1.91 15.06
CA LEU A 388 -16.63 2.92 14.71
C LEU A 388 -15.37 2.79 15.60
N VAL A 389 -14.23 2.61 14.94
CA VAL A 389 -12.89 2.59 15.53
C VAL A 389 -12.19 3.91 15.25
N GLU A 390 -11.62 4.55 16.27
CA GLU A 390 -10.82 5.77 16.14
C GLU A 390 -9.48 5.46 15.46
N ARG A 391 -9.19 6.17 14.36
CA ARG A 391 -7.97 6.01 13.55
C ARG A 391 -7.02 7.19 13.66
N TYR A 392 -7.56 8.38 13.91
CA TYR A 392 -6.78 9.60 14.13
C TYR A 392 -7.57 10.58 14.98
N ARG A 393 -6.87 11.43 15.73
CA ARG A 393 -7.43 12.53 16.51
C ARG A 393 -6.71 13.83 16.17
N GLY A 394 -7.48 14.85 15.82
CA GLY A 394 -7.03 16.17 15.41
C GLY A 394 -7.88 17.30 16.00
N SER A 395 -7.76 18.49 15.41
CA SER A 395 -8.44 19.72 15.82
C SER A 395 -9.74 19.99 15.04
N ASP A 396 -9.69 20.01 13.71
CA ASP A 396 -10.87 20.13 12.82
C ASP A 396 -10.61 19.39 11.49
N LEU A 397 -11.05 18.13 11.43
CA LEU A 397 -10.79 17.22 10.31
C LEU A 397 -11.75 17.44 9.13
N THR A 398 -11.24 17.67 7.92
CA THR A 398 -12.09 17.75 6.73
C THR A 398 -12.84 16.45 6.45
N GLN A 399 -13.88 16.50 5.60
CA GLN A 399 -14.47 15.27 5.06
C GLN A 399 -13.37 14.38 4.45
N PRO A 400 -13.34 13.07 4.76
CA PRO A 400 -12.37 12.16 4.19
C PRO A 400 -12.61 11.97 2.70
N VAL A 401 -11.53 11.82 1.94
CA VAL A 401 -11.55 11.46 0.51
C VAL A 401 -10.68 10.23 0.29
N ILE A 402 -11.10 9.37 -0.64
CA ILE A 402 -10.33 8.18 -1.05
C ILE A 402 -9.56 8.55 -2.33
N THR A 403 -8.25 8.28 -2.37
CA THR A 403 -7.44 8.40 -3.58
C THR A 403 -7.67 7.21 -4.52
N ARG A 404 -7.22 7.32 -5.77
CA ARG A 404 -7.30 6.21 -6.74
C ARG A 404 -6.56 4.94 -6.29
N GLY A 405 -5.65 5.02 -5.32
CA GLY A 405 -4.93 3.90 -4.72
C GLY A 405 -5.50 3.45 -3.36
N GLY A 406 -6.75 3.77 -3.04
CA GLY A 406 -7.39 3.36 -1.79
C GLY A 406 -6.94 4.12 -0.53
N THR A 407 -6.02 5.08 -0.64
CA THR A 407 -5.55 5.88 0.51
C THR A 407 -6.65 6.84 0.96
N VAL A 408 -6.96 6.87 2.26
CA VAL A 408 -7.87 7.87 2.83
C VAL A 408 -7.10 9.10 3.30
N LEU A 409 -7.54 10.26 2.83
CA LEU A 409 -6.99 11.56 3.20
C LEU A 409 -8.04 12.41 3.91
N SER A 410 -7.65 12.99 5.05
CA SER A 410 -8.38 14.04 5.76
C SER A 410 -7.38 15.08 6.22
N VAL A 411 -7.70 16.37 6.08
CA VAL A 411 -6.83 17.47 6.49
C VAL A 411 -7.25 17.94 7.87
N ASP A 412 -6.32 18.01 8.82
CA ASP A 412 -6.57 18.62 10.12
C ASP A 412 -6.30 20.13 10.09
N ARG A 413 -7.36 20.92 10.18
CA ARG A 413 -7.25 22.38 10.33
C ARG A 413 -6.92 22.73 11.78
N HIS A 414 -5.68 23.09 11.99
CA HIS A 414 -5.28 23.80 13.19
C HIS A 414 -5.67 25.28 13.06
N ASP A 415 -6.21 25.88 14.12
CA ASP A 415 -6.36 27.34 14.26
C ASP A 415 -4.98 28.00 14.47
N GLY A 416 -4.12 27.85 13.47
CA GLY A 416 -2.79 28.42 13.37
C GLY A 416 -2.85 29.90 13.02
N GLY A 417 -3.21 30.72 14.00
CA GLY A 417 -2.85 32.14 13.95
C GLY A 417 -1.33 32.25 13.82
N SER A 418 -0.87 32.98 12.80
CA SER A 418 0.55 33.21 12.53
C SER A 418 1.26 33.80 13.76
N GLY A 419 2.31 33.11 14.24
CA GLY A 419 3.21 33.55 15.31
C GLY A 419 4.65 33.26 14.96
#